data_AF-A0A1H9KC82-F1
#
_entry.id   AF-A0A1H9KC82-F1
#
_cell.length_a   1.000
_cell.length_b   1.000
_cell.length_c   1.000
_cell.angle_alpha   90.00
_cell.angle_beta   90.00
_cell.angle_gamma   90.00
#
_symmetry.space_group_name_H-M   'P 1'
#
loop_
_entity.id
_entity.type
_entity.pdbx_description
1 polymer ?
#
loop_
_entity_poly.entity_id
_entity_poly.type
_entity_poly.pdbx_seq_one_letter_code
_entity_poly.pdbx_strand_id
1 'polypeptide(L)'
;MCDHRRQTETLIGEAGLLAAAGSADLADPGSVAAVTTAVRTAIGNSIAAAWQEFLRITDVAMPEANPEAARDAYAFTVLQTAQQAVQEYQDNALAMLGRTEEAEAEAEARRSYKAEQGRRWYKHNPTGTDAVAAATKAVEAARERTAEYLLAVRLQQLRGQAAARTETAAPAPQTDRLPEPAARALDGDTAGAVMA
;
A
#
# COMPACT_ATOMS: atom_id res chain seq x y z
N MET A 1 18.83 -4.42 11.64
CA MET A 1 18.29 -3.23 10.93
C MET A 1 17.82 -3.48 9.49
N CYS A 2 18.40 -4.39 8.69
CA CYS A 2 17.98 -4.61 7.29
C CYS A 2 16.53 -5.13 7.13
N ASP A 3 16.02 -5.89 8.09
CA ASP A 3 14.69 -6.49 7.98
C ASP A 3 13.55 -5.49 8.18
N HIS A 4 13.68 -4.55 9.12
CA HIS A 4 12.64 -3.56 9.39
C HIS A 4 12.45 -2.63 8.20
N ARG A 5 13.55 -2.14 7.60
CA ARG A 5 13.47 -1.32 6.39
C ARG A 5 12.79 -2.06 5.24
N ARG A 6 13.15 -3.31 4.98
CA ARG A 6 12.53 -4.12 3.91
C ARG A 6 11.04 -4.32 4.20
N GLN A 7 10.70 -4.63 5.44
CA GLN A 7 9.32 -4.84 5.88
C GLN A 7 8.48 -3.56 5.73
N THR A 8 9.00 -2.40 6.13
CA THR A 8 8.33 -1.10 5.94
C THR A 8 8.06 -0.82 4.46
N GLU A 9 9.05 -1.02 3.59
CA GLU A 9 8.85 -0.80 2.15
C GLU A 9 7.77 -1.72 1.57
N THR A 10 7.71 -2.98 2.02
CA THR A 10 6.63 -3.89 1.66
C THR A 10 5.27 -3.36 2.11
N LEU A 11 5.15 -2.89 3.36
CA LEU A 11 3.90 -2.34 3.91
C LEU A 11 3.46 -1.07 3.18
N ILE A 12 4.39 -0.17 2.85
CA ILE A 12 4.09 1.04 2.05
C ILE A 12 3.59 0.64 0.66
N GLY A 13 4.21 -0.37 0.04
CA GLY A 13 3.77 -0.92 -1.24
C GLY A 13 2.36 -1.53 -1.15
N GLU A 14 2.08 -2.29 -0.10
CA GLU A 14 0.78 -2.91 0.17
C GLU A 14 -0.32 -1.86 0.38
N ALA A 15 -0.07 -0.85 1.23
CA ALA A 15 -0.97 0.29 1.42
C ALA A 15 -1.27 1.00 0.09
N GLY A 16 -0.26 1.20 -0.75
CA GLY A 16 -0.43 1.76 -2.09
C GLY A 16 -1.32 0.91 -3.00
N LEU A 17 -1.16 -0.42 -2.97
CA LEU A 17 -2.00 -1.34 -3.74
C LEU A 17 -3.46 -1.36 -3.24
N LEU A 18 -3.67 -1.33 -1.93
CA LEU A 18 -5.00 -1.25 -1.32
C LEU A 18 -5.72 0.04 -1.73
N ALA A 19 -5.04 1.18 -1.64
CA ALA A 19 -5.60 2.45 -2.08
C ALA A 19 -5.94 2.47 -3.58
N ALA A 20 -5.05 1.94 -4.42
CA ALA A 20 -5.30 1.84 -5.86
C ALA A 20 -6.48 0.92 -6.17
N ALA A 21 -6.58 -0.23 -5.48
CA ALA A 21 -7.72 -1.13 -5.61
C ALA A 21 -9.04 -0.48 -5.16
N GLY A 22 -9.01 0.44 -4.21
CA GLY A 22 -10.21 1.16 -3.77
C GLY A 22 -10.63 2.32 -4.67
N SER A 23 -9.70 2.96 -5.39
CA SER A 23 -9.95 4.31 -5.96
C SER A 23 -9.40 4.59 -7.36
N ALA A 24 -8.40 3.83 -7.83
CA ALA A 24 -7.80 4.08 -9.13
C ALA A 24 -8.66 3.51 -10.27
N ASP A 25 -8.50 4.07 -11.47
CA ASP A 25 -8.87 3.39 -12.71
C ASP A 25 -7.76 2.36 -13.02
N LEU A 26 -8.09 1.07 -13.00
CA LEU A 26 -7.12 0.00 -13.23
C LEU A 26 -6.76 -0.16 -14.71
N ALA A 27 -7.53 0.43 -15.63
CA ALA A 27 -7.20 0.47 -17.04
C ALA A 27 -6.18 1.58 -17.36
N ASP A 28 -6.01 2.55 -16.46
CA ASP A 28 -5.05 3.64 -16.59
C ASP A 28 -3.85 3.46 -15.63
N PRO A 29 -2.66 3.05 -16.14
CA PRO A 29 -1.45 2.97 -15.33
C PRO A 29 -1.08 4.30 -14.66
N GLY A 30 -1.46 5.45 -15.25
CA GLY A 30 -1.22 6.78 -14.70
C GLY A 30 -2.00 7.00 -13.40
N SER A 31 -3.29 6.65 -13.39
CA SER A 31 -4.15 6.66 -12.20
C SER A 31 -3.56 5.81 -11.05
N VAL A 32 -3.14 4.58 -11.35
CA VAL A 32 -2.52 3.69 -10.35
C VAL A 32 -1.20 4.27 -9.80
N ALA A 33 -0.35 4.82 -10.68
CA ALA A 33 0.90 5.43 -10.28
C ALA A 33 0.68 6.69 -9.41
N ALA A 34 -0.31 7.52 -9.74
CA ALA A 34 -0.67 8.70 -8.98
C ALA A 34 -1.13 8.34 -7.57
N VAL A 35 -2.05 7.38 -7.43
CA VAL A 35 -2.54 6.93 -6.11
C VAL A 35 -1.42 6.33 -5.28
N THR A 36 -0.63 5.42 -5.84
CA THR A 36 0.48 4.79 -5.10
C THR A 36 1.56 5.80 -4.67
N THR A 37 1.82 6.83 -5.48
CA THR A 37 2.73 7.92 -5.13
C THR A 37 2.16 8.77 -4.01
N ALA A 38 0.89 9.16 -4.09
CA ALA A 38 0.22 9.95 -3.07
C ALA A 38 0.21 9.22 -1.71
N VAL A 39 -0.05 7.91 -1.71
CA VAL A 39 -0.01 7.08 -0.48
C VAL A 39 1.39 7.04 0.12
N ARG A 40 2.42 6.81 -0.69
CA ARG A 40 3.80 6.82 -0.20
C ARG A 40 4.16 8.17 0.44
N THR A 41 3.77 9.28 -0.19
CA THR A 41 3.96 10.62 0.39
C THR A 41 3.18 10.80 1.69
N ALA A 42 1.91 10.38 1.74
CA ALA A 42 1.08 10.49 2.93
C ALA A 42 1.67 9.69 4.11
N ILE A 43 2.08 8.45 3.89
CA ILE A 43 2.71 7.62 4.94
C ILE A 43 4.03 8.25 5.40
N GLY A 44 4.86 8.76 4.47
CA GLY A 44 6.09 9.47 4.83
C GLY A 44 5.84 10.69 5.72
N ASN A 45 4.78 11.45 5.44
CA ASN A 45 4.37 12.58 6.28
C ASN A 45 3.87 12.12 7.66
N SER A 46 3.09 11.04 7.73
CA SER A 46 2.63 10.46 8.99
C SER A 46 3.78 9.95 9.85
N ILE A 47 4.79 9.31 9.24
CA ILE A 47 6.02 8.88 9.93
C ILE A 47 6.75 10.09 10.53
N ALA A 48 6.92 11.16 9.75
CA ALA A 48 7.58 12.37 10.20
C ALA A 48 6.83 13.02 11.38
N ALA A 49 5.49 13.08 11.31
CA ALA A 49 4.65 13.60 12.38
C ALA A 49 4.73 12.73 13.65
N ALA A 50 4.64 11.40 13.51
CA ALA A 50 4.75 10.47 14.63
C ALA A 50 6.12 10.55 15.33
N TRP A 51 7.20 10.72 14.56
CA TRP A 51 8.53 10.91 15.11
C TRP A 51 8.68 12.25 15.85
N GLN A 52 8.15 13.34 15.29
CA GLN A 52 8.15 14.64 15.96
C GLN A 52 7.39 14.59 17.29
N GLU A 53 6.26 13.90 17.34
CA GLU A 53 5.50 13.73 18.58
C GLU A 53 6.27 12.90 19.62
N PHE A 54 6.93 11.82 19.18
CA PHE A 54 7.81 11.05 20.07
C PHE A 54 8.91 11.91 20.70
N LEU A 55 9.56 12.77 19.91
CA LEU A 55 10.59 13.70 20.38
C LEU A 55 10.04 14.80 21.28
N ARG A 56 8.75 15.13 21.19
CA ARG A 56 8.10 16.12 22.06
C ARG A 56 7.80 15.55 23.44
N ILE A 57 7.49 14.26 23.51
CA ILE A 57 7.15 13.55 24.75
C ILE A 57 8.41 13.03 25.46
N THR A 58 9.44 12.65 24.69
CA THR A 58 10.73 12.17 25.21
C THR A 58 11.67 13.35 25.41
N ASP A 59 12.41 13.41 26.53
CA ASP A 59 13.49 14.39 26.69
C ASP A 59 14.48 14.24 25.53
N VAL A 60 14.66 15.28 24.72
CA VAL A 60 15.49 15.27 23.50
C VAL A 60 16.96 14.94 23.82
N ALA A 61 17.40 15.17 25.07
CA ALA A 61 18.73 14.77 25.52
C ALA A 61 18.94 13.24 25.58
N MET A 62 17.87 12.45 25.71
CA MET A 62 17.95 10.98 25.79
C MET A 62 18.31 10.33 24.44
N PRO A 63 17.68 10.68 23.31
CA PRO A 63 18.12 10.25 21.97
C PRO A 63 19.55 10.68 21.62
N GLU A 64 19.99 11.85 22.09
CA GLU A 64 21.35 12.35 21.84
C GLU A 64 22.41 11.58 22.64
N ALA A 65 22.09 11.19 23.87
CA ALA A 65 22.96 10.39 24.73
C ALA A 65 23.09 8.92 24.27
N ASN A 66 22.10 8.40 23.54
CA ASN A 66 22.13 7.06 22.98
C ASN A 66 21.61 7.03 21.52
N PRO A 67 22.49 7.28 20.54
CA PRO A 67 22.10 7.34 19.13
C PRO A 67 21.67 5.99 18.55
N GLU A 68 22.07 4.86 19.16
CA GLU A 68 21.62 3.54 18.74
C GLU A 68 20.16 3.32 19.16
N ALA A 69 19.82 3.61 20.41
CA ALA A 69 18.44 3.55 20.89
C ALA A 69 17.52 4.52 20.13
N ALA A 70 18.01 5.70 19.74
CA ALA A 70 17.26 6.65 18.91
C ALA A 70 16.94 6.08 17.51
N ARG A 71 17.90 5.38 16.89
CA ARG A 71 17.70 4.73 15.59
C ARG A 71 16.70 3.57 15.68
N ASP A 72 16.77 2.79 16.75
CA ASP A 72 15.83 1.68 16.97
C ASP A 72 14.41 2.20 17.24
N ALA A 73 14.27 3.24 18.06
CA ALA A 73 12.99 3.90 18.30
C ALA A 73 12.40 4.45 16.99
N TYR A 74 13.21 5.12 16.17
CA TYR A 74 12.77 5.60 14.86
C TYR A 74 12.34 4.46 13.93
N ALA A 75 13.14 3.39 13.84
CA ALA A 75 12.81 2.22 13.01
C ALA A 75 11.50 1.57 13.46
N PHE A 76 11.24 1.53 14.77
CA PHE A 76 9.98 1.04 15.33
C PHE A 76 8.80 1.95 14.99
N THR A 77 8.93 3.28 15.14
CA THR A 77 7.90 4.26 14.74
C THR A 77 7.55 4.10 13.26
N VAL A 78 8.57 4.02 12.39
CA VAL A 78 8.41 3.82 10.95
C VAL A 78 7.62 2.55 10.64
N LEU A 79 7.93 1.44 11.31
CA LEU A 79 7.23 0.17 11.12
C LEU A 79 5.77 0.25 11.60
N GLN A 80 5.53 0.78 12.80
CA GLN A 80 4.19 0.91 13.37
C GLN A 80 3.29 1.78 12.51
N THR A 81 3.78 2.94 12.06
CA THR A 81 3.00 3.84 11.20
C THR A 81 2.66 3.18 9.85
N ALA A 82 3.58 2.42 9.27
CA ALA A 82 3.30 1.69 8.04
C ALA A 82 2.27 0.56 8.24
N GLN A 83 2.32 -0.16 9.36
CA GLN A 83 1.32 -1.19 9.70
C GLN A 83 -0.08 -0.59 9.89
N GLN A 84 -0.17 0.53 10.62
CA GLN A 84 -1.44 1.25 10.80
C GLN A 84 -2.00 1.73 9.47
N ALA A 85 -1.15 2.30 8.60
CA ALA A 85 -1.58 2.75 7.28
C ALA A 85 -2.17 1.61 6.43
N VAL A 86 -1.60 0.40 6.46
CA VAL A 86 -2.16 -0.75 5.73
C VAL A 86 -3.61 -1.03 6.15
N GLN A 87 -3.90 -1.03 7.45
CA GLN A 87 -5.27 -1.24 7.95
C GLN A 87 -6.20 -0.11 7.50
N GLU A 88 -5.77 1.16 7.65
CA GLU A 88 -6.57 2.31 7.24
C GLU A 88 -6.90 2.31 5.74
N TYR A 89 -5.92 1.96 4.89
CA TYR A 89 -6.15 1.88 3.44
C TYR A 89 -6.99 0.67 3.04
N GLN A 90 -6.94 -0.44 3.79
CA GLN A 90 -7.83 -1.57 3.59
C GLN A 90 -9.28 -1.19 3.91
N ASP A 91 -9.53 -0.59 5.07
CA ASP A 91 -10.86 -0.15 5.49
C ASP A 91 -11.44 0.87 4.51
N ASN A 92 -10.63 1.85 4.08
CA ASN A 92 -11.04 2.84 3.10
C ASN A 92 -11.34 2.20 1.73
N ALA A 93 -10.54 1.23 1.29
CA ALA A 93 -10.79 0.53 0.03
C ALA A 93 -12.13 -0.24 0.06
N LEU A 94 -12.42 -0.94 1.16
CA LEU A 94 -13.72 -1.62 1.35
C LEU A 94 -14.88 -0.61 1.34
N ALA A 95 -14.74 0.52 2.04
CA ALA A 95 -15.75 1.56 2.07
C ALA A 95 -15.98 2.22 0.69
N MET A 96 -14.94 2.37 -0.12
CA MET A 96 -15.05 2.91 -1.48
C MET A 96 -15.68 1.91 -2.44
N LEU A 97 -15.30 0.62 -2.37
CA LEU A 97 -15.85 -0.43 -3.23
C LEU A 97 -17.32 -0.73 -2.92
N GLY A 98 -17.69 -0.71 -1.64
CA GLY A 98 -19.10 -0.83 -1.24
C GLY A 98 -19.99 0.32 -1.74
N ARG A 99 -19.40 1.46 -2.12
CA ARG A 99 -20.11 2.64 -2.67
C ARG A 99 -20.07 2.74 -4.19
N THR A 100 -18.98 2.35 -4.83
CA THR A 100 -18.75 2.55 -6.28
C THR A 100 -19.35 1.45 -7.14
N GLU A 101 -19.30 0.21 -6.65
CA GLU A 101 -19.95 -0.95 -7.29
C GLU A 101 -21.34 -1.20 -6.68
N GLU A 102 -22.03 -0.10 -6.33
CA GLU A 102 -23.33 -0.11 -5.64
C GLU A 102 -24.33 -1.00 -6.38
N ALA A 103 -24.29 -1.09 -7.71
CA ALA A 103 -25.21 -1.93 -8.46
C ALA A 103 -25.08 -3.43 -8.14
N GLU A 104 -23.85 -3.97 -8.09
CA GLU A 104 -23.61 -5.38 -7.75
C GLU A 104 -23.84 -5.64 -6.26
N ALA A 105 -23.34 -4.74 -5.41
CA ALA A 105 -23.51 -4.81 -3.96
C ALA A 105 -25.00 -4.71 -3.56
N GLU A 106 -25.77 -3.85 -4.22
CA GLU A 106 -27.20 -3.66 -4.00
C GLU A 106 -28.01 -4.84 -4.56
N ALA A 107 -27.59 -5.44 -5.68
CA ALA A 107 -28.22 -6.66 -6.19
C ALA A 107 -28.08 -7.83 -5.21
N GLU A 108 -26.89 -8.03 -4.66
CA GLU A 108 -26.63 -9.08 -3.65
C GLU A 108 -27.30 -8.77 -2.31
N ALA A 109 -27.31 -7.50 -1.91
CA ALA A 109 -28.04 -7.05 -0.73
C ALA A 109 -29.55 -7.30 -0.85
N ARG A 110 -30.15 -7.00 -2.01
CA ARG A 110 -31.56 -7.30 -2.30
C ARG A 110 -31.85 -8.79 -2.29
N ARG A 111 -30.94 -9.63 -2.81
CA ARG A 111 -31.07 -11.10 -2.72
C ARG A 111 -31.05 -11.57 -1.27
N SER A 112 -30.11 -11.08 -0.47
CA SER A 112 -29.97 -11.41 0.95
C SER A 112 -31.18 -10.95 1.76
N TYR A 113 -31.67 -9.74 1.51
CA TYR A 113 -32.90 -9.21 2.11
C TYR A 113 -34.13 -10.08 1.79
N LYS A 114 -34.30 -10.46 0.52
CA LYS A 114 -35.38 -11.37 0.10
C LYS A 114 -35.26 -12.76 0.74
N ALA A 115 -34.04 -13.26 0.93
CA ALA A 115 -33.82 -14.54 1.61
C ALA A 115 -34.27 -14.47 3.07
N GLU A 116 -33.97 -13.39 3.78
CA GLU A 116 -34.45 -13.16 5.16
C GLU A 116 -35.98 -13.01 5.22
N GLN A 117 -36.58 -12.30 4.27
CA GLN A 117 -38.06 -12.22 4.15
C GLN A 117 -38.72 -13.60 3.95
N GLY A 118 -38.01 -14.54 3.33
CA GLY A 118 -38.48 -15.90 3.11
C GLY A 118 -38.56 -16.76 4.37
N ARG A 119 -37.89 -16.36 5.47
CA ARG A 119 -37.82 -17.16 6.70
C ARG A 119 -39.16 -17.22 7.42
N ARG A 120 -39.43 -18.37 8.04
CA ARG A 120 -40.72 -18.65 8.72
C ARG A 120 -41.04 -17.61 9.80
N TRP A 121 -40.05 -17.18 10.57
CA TRP A 121 -40.24 -16.22 11.65
C TRP A 121 -40.55 -14.80 11.12
N TYR A 122 -39.96 -14.40 9.99
CA TYR A 122 -40.24 -13.12 9.33
C TYR A 122 -41.70 -13.03 8.86
N LYS A 123 -42.27 -14.13 8.36
CA LYS A 123 -43.68 -14.21 7.94
C LYS A 123 -44.68 -13.94 9.07
N HIS A 124 -44.31 -14.24 10.31
CA HIS A 124 -45.18 -14.07 11.48
C HIS A 124 -45.07 -12.69 12.12
N ASN A 125 -43.97 -11.96 11.91
CA ASN A 125 -43.78 -10.61 12.43
C ASN A 125 -42.87 -9.76 11.50
N PRO A 126 -43.32 -9.40 10.30
CA PRO A 126 -42.47 -8.79 9.26
C PRO A 126 -42.02 -7.37 9.61
N THR A 127 -42.76 -6.66 10.47
CA THR A 127 -42.44 -5.31 10.94
C THR A 127 -41.86 -5.30 12.35
N GLY A 128 -41.64 -6.47 12.95
CA GLY A 128 -41.04 -6.59 14.27
C GLY A 128 -39.61 -6.05 14.28
N THR A 129 -39.20 -5.45 15.39
CA THR A 129 -37.85 -4.89 15.54
C THR A 129 -36.76 -5.91 15.18
N ASP A 130 -36.90 -7.16 15.62
CA ASP A 130 -35.95 -8.24 15.32
C ASP A 130 -35.94 -8.62 13.83
N ALA A 131 -37.10 -8.51 13.16
CA ALA A 131 -37.23 -8.79 11.72
C ALA A 131 -36.55 -7.74 10.86
N VAL A 132 -36.76 -6.48 11.19
CA VAL A 132 -36.08 -5.37 10.54
C VAL A 132 -34.58 -5.43 10.82
N ALA A 133 -34.18 -5.66 12.07
CA ALA A 133 -32.77 -5.74 12.44
C ALA A 133 -32.02 -6.88 11.73
N ALA A 134 -32.60 -8.09 11.66
CA ALA A 134 -31.94 -9.20 10.96
C ALA A 134 -31.85 -8.96 9.46
N ALA A 135 -32.89 -8.38 8.85
CA ALA A 135 -32.90 -8.10 7.42
C ALA A 135 -31.90 -6.98 7.05
N THR A 136 -31.80 -5.93 7.86
CA THR A 136 -30.77 -4.89 7.72
C THR A 136 -29.37 -5.48 7.90
N LYS A 137 -29.16 -6.31 8.91
CA LYS A 137 -27.86 -6.99 9.13
C LYS A 137 -27.48 -7.88 7.94
N ALA A 138 -28.43 -8.57 7.33
CA ALA A 138 -28.18 -9.39 6.14
C ALA A 138 -27.81 -8.56 4.91
N VAL A 139 -28.40 -7.36 4.75
CA VAL A 139 -28.04 -6.39 3.72
C VAL A 139 -26.61 -5.88 3.93
N GLU A 140 -26.26 -5.46 5.14
CA GLU A 140 -24.92 -4.96 5.46
C GLU A 140 -23.86 -6.03 5.25
N ALA A 141 -24.09 -7.25 5.75
CA ALA A 141 -23.17 -8.38 5.54
C ALA A 141 -23.05 -8.81 4.07
N ALA A 142 -24.05 -8.56 3.23
CA ALA A 142 -23.97 -8.81 1.80
C ALA A 142 -23.11 -7.75 1.09
N ARG A 143 -23.25 -6.47 1.48
CA ARG A 143 -22.43 -5.37 0.95
C ARG A 143 -20.97 -5.55 1.33
N GLU A 144 -20.69 -5.92 2.58
CA GLU A 144 -19.34 -6.20 3.08
C GLU A 144 -18.67 -7.33 2.29
N ARG A 145 -19.33 -8.50 2.17
CA ARG A 145 -18.80 -9.64 1.37
C ARG A 145 -18.54 -9.28 -0.09
N THR A 146 -19.38 -8.43 -0.68
CA THR A 146 -19.19 -7.99 -2.07
C THR A 146 -17.97 -7.07 -2.19
N ALA A 147 -17.81 -6.12 -1.27
CA ALA A 147 -16.64 -5.25 -1.23
C ALA A 147 -15.33 -6.05 -1.02
N GLU A 148 -15.33 -7.04 -0.13
CA GLU A 148 -14.19 -7.95 0.08
C GLU A 148 -13.83 -8.72 -1.20
N TYR A 149 -14.83 -9.29 -1.88
CA TYR A 149 -14.63 -9.99 -3.13
C TYR A 149 -14.04 -9.08 -4.21
N LEU A 150 -14.60 -7.88 -4.38
CA LEU A 150 -14.10 -6.89 -5.34
C LEU A 150 -12.67 -6.45 -5.02
N LEU A 151 -12.37 -6.23 -3.73
CA LEU A 151 -11.01 -5.89 -3.29
C LEU A 151 -10.03 -6.99 -3.69
N ALA A 152 -10.37 -8.26 -3.43
CA ALA A 152 -9.53 -9.40 -3.80
C ALA A 152 -9.28 -9.46 -5.32
N VAL A 153 -10.33 -9.29 -6.13
CA VAL A 153 -10.25 -9.29 -7.60
C VAL A 153 -9.36 -8.16 -8.10
N ARG A 154 -9.57 -6.93 -7.61
CA ARG A 154 -8.79 -5.75 -8.04
C ARG A 154 -7.33 -5.84 -7.62
N LEU A 155 -7.05 -6.37 -6.43
CA LEU A 155 -5.67 -6.65 -6.00
C LEU A 155 -4.99 -7.72 -6.87
N GLN A 156 -5.71 -8.76 -7.28
CA GLN A 156 -5.19 -9.77 -8.20
C GLN A 156 -4.85 -9.14 -9.56
N GLN A 157 -5.72 -8.29 -10.10
CA GLN A 157 -5.47 -7.56 -11.36
C GLN A 157 -4.22 -6.69 -11.27
N LEU A 158 -4.09 -5.87 -10.21
CA LEU A 158 -2.93 -5.01 -9.99
C LEU A 158 -1.62 -5.80 -9.92
N ARG A 159 -1.62 -6.92 -9.18
CA ARG A 159 -0.45 -7.81 -9.08
C ARG A 159 -0.11 -8.46 -10.42
N GLY A 160 -1.11 -8.89 -11.18
CA GLY A 160 -0.93 -9.43 -12.53
C GLY A 160 -0.34 -8.40 -13.50
N GLN A 161 -0.85 -7.17 -13.46
CA GLN A 161 -0.30 -6.06 -14.28
C GLN A 161 1.15 -5.74 -13.92
N ALA A 162 1.50 -5.75 -12.62
CA ALA A 162 2.87 -5.52 -12.18
C ALA A 162 3.82 -6.62 -12.73
N ALA A 163 3.39 -7.89 -12.66
CA ALA A 163 4.16 -9.02 -13.19
C ALA A 163 4.37 -8.92 -14.72
N ALA A 164 3.31 -8.59 -15.47
CA ALA A 164 3.40 -8.42 -16.92
C ALA A 164 4.36 -7.29 -17.34
N ARG A 165 4.44 -6.19 -16.56
CA ARG A 165 5.40 -5.11 -16.81
C ARG A 165 6.84 -5.56 -16.59
N THR A 166 7.11 -6.35 -15.56
CA THR A 166 8.46 -6.92 -15.34
C THR A 166 8.89 -7.89 -16.43
N GLU A 167 7.97 -8.65 -17.01
CA GLU A 167 8.26 -9.54 -18.15
C GLU A 167 8.53 -8.77 -19.44
N THR A 168 7.78 -7.69 -19.68
CA THR A 168 7.96 -6.83 -20.86
C THR A 168 9.26 -6.02 -20.78
N ALA A 169 9.67 -5.63 -19.56
CA ALA A 169 10.95 -4.99 -19.29
C ALA A 169 12.11 -6.01 -19.22
N ALA A 170 12.21 -6.88 -20.24
CA ALA A 170 13.32 -7.81 -20.38
C ALA A 170 14.66 -7.06 -20.21
N PRO A 171 15.63 -7.62 -19.47
CA PRO A 171 16.90 -6.94 -19.23
C PRO A 171 17.59 -6.69 -20.59
N ALA A 172 17.91 -5.43 -20.87
CA ALA A 172 18.77 -5.07 -21.99
C ALA A 172 20.03 -5.95 -21.95
N PRO A 173 20.51 -6.44 -23.12
CA PRO A 173 21.69 -7.29 -23.18
C PRO A 173 22.84 -6.64 -22.42
N GLN A 174 23.44 -7.38 -21.50
CA GLN A 174 24.47 -6.92 -20.57
C GLN A 174 25.73 -6.36 -21.26
N THR A 175 25.84 -6.54 -22.57
CA THR A 175 26.90 -6.05 -23.44
C THR A 175 26.86 -4.54 -23.71
N ASP A 176 25.73 -3.86 -23.51
CA ASP A 176 25.61 -2.40 -23.73
C ASP A 176 26.04 -1.54 -22.52
N ARG A 177 26.45 -2.16 -21.41
CA ARG A 177 26.72 -1.46 -20.14
C ARG A 177 28.19 -1.19 -19.82
N LEU A 178 29.14 -1.48 -20.72
CA LEU A 178 30.54 -1.13 -20.49
C LEU A 178 30.93 0.06 -21.38
N PRO A 179 31.12 1.26 -20.82
CA PRO A 179 31.93 2.27 -21.50
C PRO A 179 33.36 1.72 -21.59
N GLU A 180 33.85 1.66 -22.83
CA GLU A 180 35.22 1.30 -23.19
C GLU A 180 36.23 2.06 -22.31
N PRO A 181 37.08 1.38 -21.53
CA PRO A 181 38.10 2.08 -20.74
C PRO A 181 39.12 2.67 -21.70
N ALA A 182 39.09 4.01 -21.83
CA ALA A 182 40.09 4.76 -22.58
C ALA A 182 41.50 4.36 -22.13
N ALA A 183 42.23 3.65 -22.98
CA ALA A 183 43.64 3.36 -22.82
C ALA A 183 44.40 4.69 -22.83
N ARG A 184 44.80 5.16 -21.65
CA ARG A 184 45.68 6.31 -21.51
C ARG A 184 47.09 5.83 -21.83
N ALA A 185 47.59 6.17 -23.01
CA ALA A 185 48.99 5.97 -23.37
C ALA A 185 49.87 6.80 -22.41
N LEU A 186 50.80 6.12 -21.73
CA LEU A 186 51.92 6.74 -21.02
C LEU A 186 53.14 6.65 -21.94
N ASP A 187 53.31 7.62 -22.82
CA ASP A 187 54.63 8.02 -23.32
C ASP A 187 55.12 9.11 -22.34
N GLY A 188 56.31 9.08 -21.77
CA GLY A 188 57.55 8.53 -22.27
C GLY A 188 58.51 9.69 -22.52
N ASP A 189 59.44 9.87 -21.59
CA ASP A 189 60.74 10.53 -21.76
C ASP A 189 60.88 12.05 -21.47
N THR A 190 61.54 12.36 -20.36
CA THR A 190 62.49 13.50 -20.27
C THR A 190 63.67 13.06 -19.42
N ALA A 191 64.57 12.31 -20.04
CA ALA A 191 65.93 12.16 -19.59
C ALA A 191 66.70 13.50 -19.68
N GLY A 192 67.24 13.94 -18.53
CA GLY A 192 68.61 14.40 -18.36
C GLY A 192 69.12 15.67 -19.07
N ALA A 193 69.37 16.71 -18.28
CA ALA A 193 70.50 17.65 -18.43
C ALA A 193 70.78 18.27 -17.05
N VAL A 194 71.60 17.66 -16.19
CA VAL A 194 73.07 17.82 -16.03
C VAL A 194 73.52 19.27 -15.83
N MET A 195 74.15 19.46 -14.68
CA MET A 195 74.79 20.64 -14.10
C MET A 195 75.88 21.27 -14.99
N ALA A 196 75.95 22.61 -14.98
CA ALA A 196 77.16 23.42 -14.88
C ALA A 196 76.80 24.82 -14.37
#